data_AF-A0A0X8HWA0-F1
#
_entry.id   AF-A0A0X8HWA0-F1
#
_cell.length_a   1.000
_cell.length_b   1.000
_cell.length_c   1.000
_cell.angle_alpha   90.00
_cell.angle_beta   90.00
_cell.angle_gamma   90.00
#
_symmetry.space_group_name_H-M   'P 1'
#
loop_
_entity.id
_entity.type
_entity.pdbx_description
1 polymer ?
#
loop_
_entity_poly.entity_id
_entity_poly.type
_entity_poly.pdbx_seq_one_letter_code
_entity_poly.pdbx_strand_id
1 'polypeptide(L)'
;MSFEQEYNKLVSRRDELQKQEITLRREFTILLRKIASITAVLDTLEDEHNWETKNLLDRTITKVPELRAIAESLEALDELPPEQVEIPEKLMHSYELFKNTPLLYKDSPNLV
;
A
#
# COMPACT_ATOMS: atom_id res chain seq x y z
N MET A 1 -24.29 -27.09 -39.62
CA MET A 1 -23.60 -27.81 -38.54
C MET A 1 -24.60 -28.74 -37.88
N SER A 2 -24.17 -29.91 -37.39
CA SER A 2 -25.08 -30.81 -36.66
C SER A 2 -25.33 -30.26 -35.25
N PHE A 3 -26.56 -30.33 -34.75
CA PHE A 3 -26.92 -29.96 -33.38
C PHE A 3 -26.02 -30.63 -32.33
N GLU A 4 -25.54 -31.84 -32.61
CA GLU A 4 -24.63 -32.59 -31.75
C GLU A 4 -23.25 -31.91 -31.63
N GLN A 5 -22.77 -31.27 -32.69
CA GLN A 5 -21.51 -30.52 -32.67
C GLN A 5 -21.63 -29.25 -31.84
N GLU A 6 -22.77 -28.55 -31.90
CA GLU A 6 -23.05 -27.37 -31.08
C GLU A 6 -23.22 -27.72 -29.61
N TYR A 7 -23.93 -28.82 -29.32
CA TYR A 7 -24.07 -29.36 -27.97
C TYR A 7 -22.70 -29.69 -27.36
N ASN A 8 -21.83 -30.39 -28.10
CA ASN A 8 -20.49 -30.73 -27.62
C ASN A 8 -19.62 -29.49 -27.36
N LYS A 9 -19.73 -28.45 -28.20
CA LYS A 9 -19.05 -27.16 -27.97
C LYS A 9 -19.54 -26.47 -26.70
N LEU A 10 -20.84 -26.44 -26.46
CA LEU A 10 -21.44 -25.86 -25.25
C LEU A 10 -21.00 -26.59 -23.99
N VAL A 11 -20.99 -27.92 -24.00
CA VAL A 11 -20.52 -28.74 -22.87
C VAL A 11 -19.04 -28.49 -22.61
N SER A 12 -18.20 -28.49 -23.65
CA SER A 12 -16.77 -28.21 -23.50
C SER A 12 -16.52 -26.80 -22.93
N ARG A 13 -17.30 -25.80 -23.36
CA ARG A 13 -17.18 -24.43 -22.85
C ARG A 13 -17.63 -24.32 -21.40
N ARG A 14 -18.69 -25.02 -21.00
CA ARG A 14 -19.14 -25.09 -19.61
C ARG A 14 -18.05 -25.68 -18.72
N ASP A 15 -17.42 -26.76 -19.13
CA ASP A 15 -16.37 -27.42 -18.37
C ASP A 15 -15.14 -26.52 -18.18
N GLU A 16 -14.79 -25.74 -19.20
CA GLU A 16 -13.73 -24.76 -19.12
C GLU A 16 -14.05 -23.62 -18.15
N LEU A 17 -15.26 -23.06 -18.23
CA LEU A 17 -15.73 -22.02 -17.31
C LEU A 17 -15.74 -22.51 -15.86
N GLN A 18 -16.14 -23.76 -15.63
CA GLN A 18 -16.14 -24.36 -14.30
C GLN A 18 -14.72 -24.51 -13.74
N LYS A 19 -13.73 -24.88 -14.58
CA LYS A 19 -12.32 -24.91 -14.17
C LYS A 19 -11.77 -23.53 -13.83
N GLN A 20 -12.15 -22.51 -14.62
CA GLN A 20 -11.77 -21.12 -14.37
C GLN A 20 -12.38 -20.62 -13.06
N GLU A 21 -13.65 -20.91 -12.79
CA GLU A 21 -14.32 -20.53 -11.54
C GLU A 21 -13.61 -21.12 -10.31
N ILE A 22 -13.27 -22.41 -10.35
CA ILE A 22 -12.54 -23.07 -9.26
C ILE A 22 -11.19 -22.41 -9.03
N THR A 23 -10.47 -22.07 -10.10
CA THR A 23 -9.17 -21.40 -10.04
C THR A 23 -9.31 -20.01 -9.41
N LEU A 24 -10.28 -19.23 -9.89
CA LEU A 24 -10.53 -17.88 -9.42
C LEU A 24 -10.91 -17.84 -7.93
N ARG A 25 -11.76 -18.76 -7.47
CA ARG A 25 -12.10 -18.89 -6.04
C ARG A 25 -10.88 -19.17 -5.18
N ARG A 26 -9.96 -20.02 -5.67
CA ARG A 26 -8.72 -20.34 -4.96
C ARG A 26 -7.81 -19.11 -4.87
N GLU A 27 -7.61 -18.40 -5.98
CA GLU A 27 -6.79 -17.19 -6.03
C GLU A 27 -7.38 -16.08 -5.13
N PHE A 28 -8.69 -15.88 -5.17
CA PHE A 28 -9.37 -14.91 -4.31
C PHE A 28 -9.20 -15.22 -2.82
N THR A 29 -9.31 -16.51 -2.45
CA THR A 29 -9.05 -16.93 -1.06
C THR A 29 -7.61 -16.68 -0.63
N ILE A 30 -6.64 -16.88 -1.53
CA ILE A 30 -5.23 -16.58 -1.27
C ILE A 30 -5.04 -15.08 -1.09
N LEU A 31 -5.64 -14.25 -1.95
CA LEU A 31 -5.57 -12.80 -1.86
C LEU A 31 -6.13 -12.29 -0.54
N LEU A 32 -7.31 -12.77 -0.12
CA LEU A 32 -7.90 -12.41 1.17
C LEU A 32 -6.98 -12.75 2.34
N ARG A 33 -6.31 -13.91 2.31
CA ARG A 33 -5.36 -14.29 3.36
C ARG A 33 -4.13 -13.39 3.37
N LYS A 34 -3.64 -12.97 2.20
CA LYS A 34 -2.53 -12.00 2.09
C LYS A 34 -2.93 -10.64 2.65
N ILE A 35 -4.12 -10.15 2.31
CA ILE A 35 -4.65 -8.89 2.84
C ILE A 35 -4.73 -8.96 4.36
N ALA A 36 -5.35 -10.01 4.92
CA ALA A 36 -5.43 -10.18 6.37
C ALA A 36 -4.05 -10.23 7.05
N SER A 37 -3.06 -10.86 6.41
CA SER A 37 -1.68 -10.88 6.92
C SER A 37 -1.02 -9.51 6.88
N ILE A 38 -1.25 -8.71 5.83
CA ILE A 38 -0.72 -7.36 5.73
C ILE A 38 -1.37 -6.47 6.78
N THR A 39 -2.70 -6.53 6.92
CA THR A 39 -3.43 -5.79 7.95
C THR A 39 -2.91 -6.12 9.34
N ALA A 40 -2.73 -7.41 9.67
CA ALA A 40 -2.19 -7.80 10.97
C ALA A 40 -0.78 -7.25 11.23
N VAL A 41 0.08 -7.15 10.21
CA VAL A 41 1.41 -6.52 10.35
C VAL A 41 1.28 -5.00 10.53
N LEU A 42 0.39 -4.35 9.78
CA LEU A 42 0.15 -2.91 9.93
C LEU A 42 -0.41 -2.57 11.31
N ASP A 43 -1.32 -3.38 11.84
CA ASP A 43 -1.86 -3.21 13.20
C ASP A 43 -0.73 -3.29 14.25
N THR A 44 0.27 -4.18 14.06
CA THR A 44 1.45 -4.23 14.96
C THR A 44 2.42 -3.06 14.81
N LEU A 45 2.32 -2.31 13.71
CA LEU A 45 3.10 -1.09 13.47
C LEU A 45 2.38 0.17 13.98
N GLU A 46 1.06 0.14 14.05
CA GLU A 46 0.23 1.22 14.65
C GLU A 46 0.29 1.24 16.18
N ASP A 47 0.76 0.16 16.84
CA ASP A 47 1.05 0.18 18.28
C ASP A 47 2.08 1.27 18.59
N GLU A 48 1.61 2.33 19.25
CA GLU A 48 2.34 3.59 19.44
C GLU A 48 3.71 3.44 20.11
N HIS A 49 3.95 2.31 20.79
CA HIS A 49 5.22 2.01 21.42
C HIS A 49 6.38 1.71 20.44
N ASN A 50 6.13 1.46 19.16
CA ASN A 50 7.21 1.18 18.19
C ASN A 50 7.78 2.44 17.51
N TRP A 51 7.03 3.54 17.45
CA TRP A 51 7.53 4.82 16.91
C TRP A 51 8.37 5.61 17.91
N GLU A 52 8.45 5.18 19.18
CA GLU A 52 9.50 5.59 20.13
C GLU A 52 10.91 5.12 19.72
N THR A 53 11.09 4.75 18.45
CA THR A 53 12.36 4.77 17.73
C THR A 53 12.95 6.18 17.53
N LYS A 54 12.52 7.20 18.30
CA LYS A 54 13.35 8.40 18.57
C LYS A 54 14.78 8.04 19.02
N ASN A 55 14.97 6.86 19.63
CA ASN A 55 16.28 6.33 20.00
C ASN A 55 17.14 5.76 18.83
N LEU A 56 16.58 5.57 17.63
CA LEU A 56 17.39 5.16 16.46
C LEU A 56 18.27 6.30 15.96
N LEU A 57 17.81 7.54 16.08
CA LEU A 57 18.56 8.73 15.69
C LEU A 57 19.82 8.88 16.53
N ASP A 58 19.76 8.77 17.85
CA ASP A 58 20.95 8.90 18.71
C ASP A 58 22.01 7.83 18.44
N ARG A 59 21.59 6.58 18.23
CA ARG A 59 22.48 5.47 17.84
C ARG A 59 23.11 5.64 16.46
N THR A 60 22.41 6.33 15.56
CA THR A 60 22.85 6.58 14.19
C THR A 60 23.76 7.80 14.14
N ILE A 61 23.44 8.87 14.87
CA ILE A 61 24.25 10.08 15.03
C ILE A 61 25.59 9.76 15.71
N THR A 62 25.60 8.84 16.69
CA THR A 62 26.86 8.38 17.30
C THR A 62 27.78 7.67 16.31
N LYS A 63 27.23 7.02 15.28
CA LYS A 63 28.01 6.37 14.21
C LYS A 63 28.36 7.31 13.06
N VAL A 64 27.46 8.26 12.75
CA VAL A 64 27.61 9.23 11.66
C VAL A 64 27.18 10.61 12.17
N PRO A 65 28.12 11.39 12.74
CA PRO A 65 27.82 12.67 13.38
C PRO A 65 27.27 13.74 12.42
N GLU A 66 27.59 13.63 11.13
CA GLU A 66 27.15 14.55 10.07
C GLU A 66 25.61 14.57 9.91
N LEU A 67 24.93 13.51 10.33
CA LEU A 67 23.47 13.41 10.30
C LEU A 67 22.79 14.22 11.41
N ARG A 68 23.52 14.76 12.39
CA ARG A 68 22.95 15.56 13.49
C ARG A 68 22.22 16.80 13.00
N ALA A 69 22.78 17.51 12.01
CA ALA A 69 22.11 18.69 11.45
C ALA A 69 20.78 18.33 10.77
N ILE A 70 20.69 17.15 10.15
CA ILE A 70 19.47 16.65 9.53
C ILE A 70 18.46 16.23 10.62
N ALA A 71 18.92 15.57 11.68
CA ALA A 71 18.11 15.22 12.84
C ALA A 71 17.44 16.45 13.46
N GLU A 72 18.23 17.50 13.74
CA GLU A 72 17.74 18.76 14.30
C GLU A 72 16.75 19.45 13.34
N SER A 73 16.97 19.37 12.03
CA SER A 73 16.03 19.90 11.05
C SER A 73 14.70 19.13 10.98
N LEU A 74 14.73 17.81 11.21
CA LEU A 74 13.53 16.97 11.25
C LEU A 74 12.73 17.24 12.53
N GLU A 75 13.39 17.37 13.68
CA GLU A 75 12.72 17.75 14.93
C GLU A 75 12.06 19.12 14.83
N ALA A 76 12.75 20.10 14.22
CA ALA A 76 12.16 21.41 13.96
C ALA A 76 10.97 21.36 12.98
N LEU A 77 10.96 20.40 12.05
CA LEU A 77 9.86 20.19 11.11
C LEU A 77 8.64 19.54 11.78
N ASP A 78 8.86 18.60 12.71
CA ASP A 78 7.81 17.92 13.47
C ASP A 78 7.07 18.88 14.42
N GLU A 79 7.74 19.94 14.89
CA GLU A 79 7.12 20.98 15.72
C GLU A 79 6.28 21.98 14.91
N LEU A 80 6.46 22.02 13.58
CA LEU A 80 5.71 22.91 12.69
C LEU A 80 4.37 22.26 12.31
N PRO A 81 3.27 23.04 12.33
CA PRO A 81 2.00 22.55 11.82
C PRO A 81 2.10 22.31 10.30
N PRO A 82 1.42 21.27 9.75
CA PRO A 82 1.58 20.85 8.35
C PRO A 82 1.32 21.96 7.34
N GLU A 83 0.47 22.94 7.68
CA GLU A 83 0.11 24.07 6.82
C GLU A 83 1.26 25.08 6.63
N GLN A 84 2.27 25.05 7.50
CA GLN A 84 3.43 25.96 7.47
C GLN A 84 4.67 25.32 6.82
N VAL A 85 4.61 24.05 6.46
CA VAL A 85 5.73 23.34 5.83
C VAL A 85 5.82 23.74 4.35
N GLU A 86 6.79 24.57 4.02
CA GLU A 86 7.10 24.90 2.63
C GLU A 86 7.79 23.73 1.94
N ILE A 87 7.17 23.21 0.89
CA ILE A 87 7.72 22.10 0.10
C ILE A 87 8.59 22.68 -1.01
N PRO A 88 9.88 22.31 -1.09
CA PRO A 88 10.76 22.77 -2.16
C PRO A 88 10.20 22.43 -3.55
N GLU A 89 10.30 23.34 -4.51
CA GLU A 89 9.77 23.16 -5.87
C GLU A 89 10.23 21.84 -6.53
N LYS A 90 11.49 21.44 -6.28
CA LYS A 90 12.07 20.19 -6.80
C LYS A 90 11.37 18.93 -6.30
N LEU A 91 10.72 19.00 -5.15
CA LEU A 91 10.00 17.89 -4.50
C LEU A 91 8.48 18.02 -4.64
N MET A 92 7.98 19.14 -5.17
CA MET A 92 6.55 19.41 -5.32
C MET A 92 5.84 18.30 -6.09
N HIS A 93 6.45 17.81 -7.17
CA HIS A 93 5.89 16.74 -7.98
C HIS A 93 5.72 15.42 -7.18
N SER A 94 6.73 15.05 -6.39
CA SER A 94 6.67 13.85 -5.54
C SER A 94 5.65 14.00 -4.41
N TYR A 95 5.54 15.22 -3.85
CA TYR A 95 4.54 15.53 -2.85
C TYR A 95 3.11 15.47 -3.40
N GLU A 96 2.86 16.05 -4.58
CA GLU A 96 1.57 15.96 -5.26
C GLU A 96 1.18 14.51 -5.52
N LEU A 97 2.15 13.68 -5.95
CA LEU A 97 1.91 12.26 -6.17
C LEU A 97 1.55 11.56 -4.85
N PHE A 98 2.30 11.79 -3.78
CA PHE A 98 1.99 11.26 -2.45
C PHE A 98 0.60 11.70 -1.96
N LYS A 99 0.30 13.00 -2.02
CA LYS A 99 -0.98 13.59 -1.57
C LYS A 99 -2.17 13.04 -2.33
N ASN A 100 -2.02 12.81 -3.63
CA ASN A 100 -3.09 12.34 -4.50
C ASN A 100 -3.15 10.82 -4.61
N THR A 101 -2.23 10.08 -3.98
CA THR A 101 -2.26 8.62 -3.99
C THR A 101 -3.35 8.14 -3.02
N PRO A 102 -4.42 7.50 -3.51
CA PRO A 102 -5.45 6.96 -2.62
C PRO A 102 -4.84 5.82 -1.80
N LEU A 103 -4.69 6.05 -0.50
CA LEU A 103 -4.14 5.06 0.43
C LEU A 103 -5.17 3.95 0.72
N LEU A 104 -6.46 4.28 0.65
CA LEU A 104 -7.56 3.33 0.78
C LEU A 104 -8.40 3.25 -0.51
N TYR A 105 -9.00 2.08 -0.74
CA TYR A 105 -9.87 1.79 -1.89
C TYR A 105 -11.07 2.77 -2.03
N LYS A 106 -11.43 3.50 -0.96
CA LYS A 106 -12.53 4.47 -0.95
C LYS A 106 -12.09 5.93 -1.08
N ASP A 107 -10.79 6.20 -1.11
CA ASP A 107 -10.24 7.56 -1.15
C ASP A 107 -10.11 8.14 -2.57
N SER A 108 -10.74 7.49 -3.56
CA SER A 108 -10.80 7.99 -4.92
C SER A 108 -12.12 8.73 -5.15
N PRO A 109 -12.17 10.08 -5.06
CA PRO A 109 -13.39 10.83 -5.35
C PRO A 109 -13.75 10.87 -6.85
N ASN A 110 -12.97 10.24 -7.74
CA ASN A 110 -13.14 10.34 -9.20
C ASN A 110 -13.00 9.00 -9.94
N LEU A 111 -13.83 8.02 -9.59
CA LEU A 111 -14.21 6.93 -10.51
C LEU A 111 -15.66 7.17 -10.94
N VAL A 112 -15.83 8.11 -11.89
CA VAL A 112 -16.98 8.20 -12.80
C VAL A 112 -16.41 8.17 -14.21
#